data_AF-A0A291N683-F1
#
_entry.id   AF-A0A291N683-F1
#
_cell.length_a   1.000
_cell.length_b   1.000
_cell.length_c   1.000
_cell.angle_alpha   90.00
_cell.angle_beta   90.00
_cell.angle_gamma   90.00
#
_symmetry.space_group_name_H-M   'P 1'
#
loop_
_entity.id
_entity.type
_entity.pdbx_description
1 polymer ?
#
loop_
_entity_poly.entity_id
_entity_poly.type
_entity_poly.pdbx_seq_one_letter_code
_entity_poly.pdbx_strand_id
1 'polypeptide(L)'
;MDPIQFMITAAGLDALVNAQGGGTDAIKISQLGISENAFVMAPTITTVPGELKRIASISGESTSETIIHMTAQDVSQDIYELRGLGLYLADGTLFAIYSQETPIFRKVSISFFLLALDISFENAVAGGITFGDTSFLLPPASETIKGVAEIATDDEADAGTDDARIISPKKLRRLLDALHVIISDETDADLTALANGFDAIIAALVARTITGSGLATGGGDLSASRVLSVLAASAADVGAGTATDRAVTPASLSGLARSLGQNGYVTLPGLGGLILQWGRFTAFANATSSAVFPISFPNACFAVVSDGGVSGGADSQDNPPVLVASSISQTGFSVFSADDSSATRIFFALGN
;
A
#
# COMPACT_ATOMS: atom_id res chain seq x y z
N MET A 1 -7.84 60.70 41.95
CA MET A 1 -9.29 60.90 41.73
C MET A 1 -9.85 61.34 43.07
N ASP A 2 -10.76 62.30 43.09
CA ASP A 2 -11.41 62.66 44.36
C ASP A 2 -12.22 61.46 44.87
N PRO A 3 -12.17 61.14 46.18
CA PRO A 3 -12.86 59.99 46.71
C PRO A 3 -14.37 60.14 46.51
N ILE A 4 -15.02 59.06 46.11
CA ILE A 4 -16.46 59.03 45.87
C ILE A 4 -17.16 59.04 47.22
N GLN A 5 -17.99 60.05 47.46
CA GLN A 5 -18.69 60.19 48.75
C GLN A 5 -19.91 59.30 48.79
N PHE A 6 -19.85 58.24 49.60
CA PHE A 6 -20.99 57.36 49.85
C PHE A 6 -21.85 57.88 51.01
N MET A 7 -23.16 57.69 50.89
CA MET A 7 -24.12 57.97 51.95
C MET A 7 -24.42 56.70 52.74
N ILE A 8 -24.25 56.73 54.05
CA ILE A 8 -24.61 55.61 54.94
C ILE A 8 -26.13 55.56 55.06
N THR A 9 -26.72 54.37 54.94
CA THR A 9 -28.18 54.20 55.13
C THR A 9 -28.52 54.20 56.63
N ALA A 10 -29.79 54.38 56.99
CA ALA A 10 -30.22 54.26 58.38
C ALA A 10 -29.90 52.86 58.94
N ALA A 11 -30.15 51.80 58.16
CA ALA A 11 -29.83 50.43 58.54
C ALA A 11 -28.31 50.19 58.68
N GLY A 12 -27.50 50.80 57.81
CA GLY A 12 -26.04 50.74 57.89
C GLY A 12 -25.48 51.49 59.09
N LEU A 13 -26.07 52.64 59.41
CA LEU A 13 -25.71 53.42 60.60
C LEU A 13 -26.09 52.67 61.88
N ASP A 14 -27.28 52.07 61.94
CA ASP A 14 -27.70 51.24 63.07
C ASP A 14 -26.78 50.03 63.25
N ALA A 15 -26.41 49.35 62.17
CA ALA A 15 -25.45 48.25 62.21
C ALA A 15 -24.07 48.71 62.73
N LEU A 16 -23.59 49.86 62.27
CA LEU A 16 -22.32 50.44 62.73
C LEU A 16 -22.34 50.76 64.22
N VAL A 17 -23.39 51.44 64.70
CA VAL A 17 -23.54 51.80 66.12
C VAL A 17 -23.61 50.54 66.98
N ASN A 18 -24.33 49.51 66.53
CA ASN A 18 -24.40 48.22 67.22
C ASN A 18 -23.04 47.52 67.28
N ALA A 19 -22.27 47.53 66.20
CA ALA A 19 -20.93 46.96 66.15
C ALA A 19 -19.95 47.72 67.07
N GLN A 20 -20.02 49.06 67.09
CA GLN A 20 -19.20 49.91 67.97
C GLN A 20 -19.57 49.78 69.45
N GLY A 21 -20.85 49.50 69.75
CA GLY A 21 -21.35 49.21 71.09
C GLY A 21 -21.10 47.78 71.58
N GLY A 22 -20.48 46.92 70.77
CA GLY A 22 -20.21 45.51 71.10
C GLY A 22 -21.42 44.57 71.02
N GLY A 23 -22.52 45.01 70.39
CA GLY A 23 -23.75 44.23 70.25
C GLY A 23 -23.78 43.29 69.04
N THR A 24 -22.90 43.49 68.06
CA THR A 24 -22.76 42.65 66.85
C THR A 24 -21.29 42.50 66.46
N ASP A 25 -21.00 41.58 65.53
CA ASP A 25 -19.68 41.46 64.91
C ASP A 25 -19.27 42.77 64.21
N ALA A 26 -17.96 42.94 64.02
CA ALA A 26 -17.41 44.10 63.32
C ALA A 26 -18.01 44.25 61.91
N ILE A 27 -18.14 45.49 61.44
CA ILE A 27 -18.71 45.78 60.13
C ILE A 27 -17.83 45.15 59.05
N LYS A 28 -18.41 44.22 58.29
CA LYS A 28 -17.76 43.51 57.21
C LYS A 28 -18.52 43.68 55.91
N ILE A 29 -17.93 44.42 54.97
CA ILE A 29 -18.49 44.54 53.62
C ILE A 29 -18.15 43.26 52.86
N SER A 30 -19.18 42.59 52.33
CA SER A 30 -19.06 41.28 51.69
C SER A 30 -19.50 41.28 50.22
N GLN A 31 -20.34 42.24 49.84
CA GLN A 31 -20.86 42.33 48.48
C GLN A 31 -21.00 43.78 48.04
N LEU A 32 -20.80 44.01 46.74
CA LEU A 32 -21.07 45.27 46.05
C LEU A 32 -22.28 45.10 45.13
N GLY A 33 -23.39 45.73 45.46
CA GLY A 33 -24.55 45.85 44.57
C GLY A 33 -24.30 46.88 43.48
N ILE A 34 -24.70 46.55 42.25
CA ILE A 34 -24.62 47.44 41.09
C ILE A 34 -26.02 47.72 40.52
N SER A 35 -26.23 48.94 40.03
CA SER A 35 -27.47 49.35 39.36
C SER A 35 -27.18 50.17 38.10
N GLU A 36 -28.01 49.95 37.08
CA GLU A 36 -28.00 50.72 35.84
C GLU A 36 -28.85 51.99 35.93
N ASN A 37 -29.69 52.10 36.95
CA ASN A 37 -30.56 53.23 37.16
C ASN A 37 -29.91 54.22 38.13
N ALA A 38 -29.88 55.50 37.76
CA ALA A 38 -29.62 56.55 38.72
C ALA A 38 -30.82 56.68 39.68
N PHE A 39 -30.53 56.89 40.96
CA PHE A 39 -31.52 57.11 42.00
C PHE A 39 -31.10 58.25 42.94
N VAL A 40 -32.09 58.84 43.62
CA VAL A 40 -31.87 59.84 44.66
C VAL A 40 -31.37 59.12 45.92
N MET A 41 -30.15 59.44 46.35
CA MET A 41 -29.59 58.89 47.59
C MET A 41 -30.39 59.39 48.80
N ALA A 42 -30.90 58.46 49.62
CA ALA A 42 -31.62 58.77 50.84
C ALA A 42 -31.30 57.74 51.93
N PRO A 43 -31.20 58.13 53.21
CA PRO A 43 -30.90 57.21 54.30
C PRO A 43 -31.95 56.10 54.48
N THR A 44 -33.17 56.29 53.99
CA THR A 44 -34.29 55.32 54.11
C THR A 44 -34.23 54.15 53.13
N ILE A 45 -33.24 54.12 52.22
CA ILE A 45 -33.07 53.06 51.24
C ILE A 45 -32.56 51.79 51.93
N THR A 46 -33.26 50.67 51.74
CA THR A 46 -32.93 49.35 52.30
C THR A 46 -32.38 48.37 51.26
N THR A 47 -32.59 48.63 49.97
CA THR A 47 -32.04 47.87 48.84
C THR A 47 -31.70 48.84 47.71
N VAL A 48 -30.61 48.61 46.98
CA VAL A 48 -30.24 49.47 45.83
C VAL A 48 -31.40 49.52 44.83
N PRO A 49 -31.94 50.71 44.50
CA PRO A 49 -33.02 50.82 43.50
C PRO A 49 -32.58 50.29 42.14
N GLY A 50 -33.36 49.36 41.57
CA GLY A 50 -33.03 48.73 40.28
C GLY A 50 -31.75 47.88 40.32
N GLU A 51 -31.42 47.28 41.47
CA GLU A 51 -30.26 46.41 41.64
C GLU A 51 -30.22 45.31 40.56
N LEU A 52 -29.16 45.32 39.74
CA LEU A 52 -28.93 44.34 38.70
C LEU A 52 -28.28 43.08 39.27
N LYS A 53 -27.25 43.26 40.12
CA LYS A 53 -26.40 42.17 40.59
C LYS A 53 -25.62 42.56 41.84
N ARG A 54 -25.22 41.56 42.61
CA ARG A 54 -24.23 41.66 43.69
C ARG A 54 -22.91 40.98 43.29
N ILE A 55 -21.81 41.72 43.43
CA ILE A 55 -20.45 41.23 43.22
C ILE A 55 -19.88 40.84 44.58
N ALA A 56 -19.54 39.56 44.77
CA ALA A 56 -18.94 39.05 46.00
C ALA A 56 -17.39 39.09 45.97
N SER A 57 -16.78 39.21 44.78
CA SER A 57 -15.33 39.31 44.62
C SER A 57 -14.84 40.72 44.91
N ILE A 58 -14.84 41.10 46.20
CA ILE A 58 -14.44 42.43 46.67
C ILE A 58 -13.33 42.35 47.72
N SER A 59 -12.39 43.28 47.66
CA SER A 59 -11.31 43.45 48.64
C SER A 59 -11.19 44.91 49.02
N GLY A 60 -10.65 45.21 50.19
CA GLY A 60 -10.38 46.59 50.53
C GLY A 60 -9.69 46.74 51.86
N GLU A 61 -9.29 47.98 52.13
CA GLU A 61 -8.70 48.39 53.40
C GLU A 61 -9.15 49.81 53.75
N SER A 62 -9.17 50.12 55.04
CA SER A 62 -9.33 51.50 55.49
C SER A 62 -8.00 52.23 55.31
N THR A 63 -8.00 53.26 54.48
CA THR A 63 -6.81 54.10 54.22
C THR A 63 -6.78 55.35 55.10
N SER A 64 -7.92 55.72 55.70
CA SER A 64 -8.03 56.75 56.74
C SER A 64 -9.28 56.52 57.61
N GLU A 65 -9.50 57.34 58.64
CA GLU A 65 -10.72 57.29 59.48
C GLU A 65 -12.02 57.50 58.70
N THR A 66 -11.98 58.15 57.53
CA THR A 66 -13.15 58.47 56.69
C THR A 66 -13.08 57.85 55.29
N ILE A 67 -11.97 57.21 54.90
CA ILE A 67 -11.76 56.67 53.56
C ILE A 67 -11.44 55.17 53.61
N ILE A 68 -12.11 54.42 52.73
CA ILE A 68 -11.75 53.03 52.40
C ILE A 68 -11.30 52.97 50.94
N HIS A 69 -10.24 52.22 50.67
CA HIS A 69 -9.88 51.81 49.31
C HIS A 69 -10.52 50.45 49.06
N MET A 70 -11.34 50.33 48.02
CA MET A 70 -12.02 49.09 47.67
C MET A 70 -11.75 48.71 46.22
N THR A 71 -11.49 47.42 46.02
CA THR A 71 -11.41 46.78 44.71
C THR A 71 -12.55 45.76 44.54
N ALA A 72 -13.11 45.69 43.34
CA ALA A 72 -14.14 44.71 42.99
C ALA A 72 -13.90 44.17 41.57
N GLN A 73 -14.08 42.85 41.38
CA GLN A 73 -13.94 42.21 40.07
C GLN A 73 -15.25 41.56 39.59
N ASP A 74 -15.67 41.88 38.35
CA ASP A 74 -16.72 41.16 37.64
C ASP A 74 -16.20 40.58 36.32
N VAL A 75 -16.13 39.25 36.27
CA VAL A 75 -15.71 38.46 35.10
C VAL A 75 -16.89 37.85 34.34
N SER A 76 -18.12 38.17 34.73
CA SER A 76 -19.31 37.69 34.03
C SER A 76 -19.45 38.30 32.63
N GLN A 77 -20.37 37.77 31.83
CA GLN A 77 -20.70 38.30 30.51
C GLN A 77 -21.80 39.38 30.55
N ASP A 78 -22.26 39.77 31.75
CA ASP A 78 -23.31 40.76 31.93
C ASP A 78 -22.86 42.12 31.37
N ILE A 79 -23.73 42.77 30.58
CA ILE A 79 -23.52 44.09 29.95
C ILE A 79 -24.31 45.09 30.77
N TYR A 80 -23.68 46.17 31.22
CA TYR A 80 -24.37 47.20 31.98
C TYR A 80 -23.68 48.58 31.95
N GLU A 81 -24.47 49.63 32.11
CA GLU A 81 -23.98 50.98 32.40
C GLU A 81 -24.07 51.27 33.90
N LEU A 82 -22.94 51.26 34.62
CA LEU A 82 -22.91 51.44 36.06
C LEU A 82 -23.26 52.88 36.46
N ARG A 83 -24.37 53.07 37.18
CA ARG A 83 -24.81 54.39 37.69
C ARG A 83 -25.00 54.42 39.20
N GLY A 84 -25.34 53.28 39.79
CA GLY A 84 -25.56 53.13 41.22
C GLY A 84 -24.72 52.01 41.84
N LEU A 85 -24.27 52.23 43.07
CA LEU A 85 -23.49 51.30 43.88
C LEU A 85 -24.09 51.17 45.28
N GLY A 86 -24.02 49.96 45.85
CA GLY A 86 -24.40 49.71 47.24
C GLY A 86 -23.42 48.76 47.92
N LEU A 87 -22.96 49.10 49.11
CA LEU A 87 -22.13 48.23 49.94
C LEU A 87 -23.03 47.38 50.84
N TYR A 88 -22.89 46.07 50.79
CA TYR A 88 -23.68 45.14 51.59
C TYR A 88 -22.85 44.41 52.64
N LEU A 89 -23.41 44.27 53.84
CA LEU A 89 -22.88 43.43 54.91
C LEU A 89 -23.17 41.95 54.66
N ALA A 90 -22.49 41.07 55.38
CA ALA A 90 -22.65 39.61 55.24
C ALA A 90 -24.07 39.09 55.55
N ASP A 91 -24.83 39.82 56.37
CA ASP A 91 -26.23 39.52 56.71
C ASP A 91 -27.23 40.06 55.66
N GLY A 92 -26.74 40.74 54.61
CA GLY A 92 -27.55 41.34 53.56
C GLY A 92 -28.01 42.77 53.86
N THR A 93 -27.62 43.37 54.99
CA THR A 93 -27.90 44.77 55.31
C THR A 93 -27.18 45.70 54.33
N LEU A 94 -27.91 46.65 53.73
CA LEU A 94 -27.33 47.68 52.86
C LEU A 94 -26.66 48.76 53.72
N PHE A 95 -25.34 48.78 53.74
CA PHE A 95 -24.54 49.66 54.58
C PHE A 95 -24.48 51.10 54.06
N ALA A 96 -24.11 51.26 52.78
CA ALA A 96 -23.95 52.58 52.17
C ALA A 96 -24.27 52.54 50.68
N ILE A 97 -24.64 53.69 50.13
CA ILE A 97 -25.08 53.84 48.74
C ILE A 97 -24.37 55.01 48.06
N TYR A 98 -24.21 54.87 46.76
CA TYR A 98 -23.79 55.94 45.86
C TYR A 98 -24.55 55.89 44.55
N SER A 99 -24.90 57.04 43.98
CA SER A 99 -25.59 57.13 42.70
C SER A 99 -25.30 58.47 42.02
N GLN A 100 -25.16 58.43 40.70
CA GLN A 100 -25.04 59.63 39.86
C GLN A 100 -25.76 59.46 38.53
N GLU A 101 -26.22 60.57 37.95
CA GLU A 101 -26.93 60.58 36.67
C GLU A 101 -26.03 60.19 35.49
N THR A 102 -24.73 60.46 35.53
CA THR A 102 -23.80 60.06 34.45
C THR A 102 -23.28 58.64 34.68
N PRO A 103 -23.14 57.76 33.68
CA PRO A 103 -22.49 56.47 33.88
C PRO A 103 -21.08 56.60 34.46
N ILE A 104 -20.83 55.90 35.57
CA ILE A 104 -19.50 55.73 36.17
C ILE A 104 -18.64 54.87 35.24
N PHE A 105 -19.24 53.81 34.68
CA PHE A 105 -18.56 52.88 33.79
C PHE A 105 -19.55 52.22 32.83
N ARG A 106 -19.07 51.73 31.69
CA ARG A 106 -19.84 50.91 30.75
C ARG A 106 -19.10 49.60 30.49
N LYS A 107 -19.72 48.48 30.86
CA LYS A 107 -19.17 47.14 30.67
C LYS A 107 -19.78 46.47 29.44
N VAL A 108 -18.95 45.80 28.64
CA VAL A 108 -19.37 44.95 27.52
C VAL A 108 -19.08 43.47 27.80
N SER A 109 -19.72 42.54 27.09
CA SER A 109 -19.71 41.10 27.41
C SER A 109 -18.34 40.42 27.36
N ILE A 110 -17.39 41.00 26.61
CA ILE A 110 -16.03 40.48 26.46
C ILE A 110 -15.00 41.16 27.37
N SER A 111 -15.43 42.13 28.18
CA SER A 111 -14.57 42.89 29.09
C SER A 111 -14.66 42.37 30.51
N PHE A 112 -13.52 42.22 31.19
CA PHE A 112 -13.50 42.09 32.64
C PHE A 112 -13.55 43.47 33.27
N PHE A 113 -14.38 43.64 34.29
CA PHE A 113 -14.48 44.88 35.04
C PHE A 113 -13.66 44.76 36.32
N LEU A 114 -12.68 45.64 36.48
CA LEU A 114 -11.93 45.84 37.72
C LEU A 114 -12.21 47.26 38.19
N LEU A 115 -12.97 47.39 39.27
CA LEU A 115 -13.26 48.67 39.91
C LEU A 115 -12.29 48.84 41.07
N ALA A 116 -11.48 49.89 41.06
CA ALA A 116 -10.71 50.33 42.22
C ALA A 116 -11.13 51.77 42.52
N LEU A 117 -11.66 52.01 43.72
CA LEU A 117 -12.15 53.32 44.11
C LEU A 117 -11.87 53.61 45.58
N ASP A 118 -11.58 54.89 45.84
CA ASP A 118 -11.53 55.44 47.19
C ASP A 118 -12.93 55.93 47.55
N ILE A 119 -13.52 55.37 48.60
CA ILE A 119 -14.83 55.76 49.11
C ILE A 119 -14.62 56.65 50.33
N SER A 120 -15.17 57.85 50.33
CA SER A 120 -15.24 58.70 51.51
C SER A 120 -16.62 58.62 52.17
N PHE A 121 -16.63 58.73 53.50
CA PHE A 121 -17.84 58.85 54.31
C PHE A 121 -17.86 60.20 55.02
N GLU A 122 -19.07 60.73 55.29
CA GLU A 122 -19.26 62.02 55.97
C GLU A 122 -18.79 62.00 57.44
N ASN A 123 -18.82 60.82 58.07
CA ASN A 123 -18.39 60.59 59.45
C ASN A 123 -17.17 59.66 59.50
N ALA A 124 -16.41 59.71 60.61
CA ALA A 124 -15.24 58.85 60.86
C ALA A 124 -15.64 57.38 61.14
N VAL A 125 -16.08 56.68 60.10
CA VAL A 125 -16.62 55.31 60.18
C VAL A 125 -15.76 54.27 59.48
N ALA A 126 -14.79 54.69 58.65
CA ALA A 126 -14.02 53.79 57.80
C ALA A 126 -13.09 52.88 58.59
N GLY A 127 -12.53 53.35 59.72
CA GLY A 127 -11.63 52.57 60.57
C GLY A 127 -12.28 51.35 61.22
N GLY A 128 -13.62 51.25 61.24
CA GLY A 128 -14.36 50.08 61.74
C GLY A 128 -14.81 49.10 60.65
N ILE A 129 -14.48 49.38 59.38
CA ILE A 129 -14.90 48.57 58.24
C ILE A 129 -13.79 47.58 57.89
N THR A 130 -14.15 46.30 57.87
CA THR A 130 -13.31 45.22 57.36
C THR A 130 -13.89 44.67 56.06
N PHE A 131 -13.05 44.03 55.25
CA PHE A 131 -13.46 43.37 54.01
C PHE A 131 -13.31 41.85 54.15
N GLY A 132 -13.97 41.09 53.28
CA GLY A 132 -13.74 39.65 53.15
C GLY A 132 -12.32 39.30 52.71
N ASP A 133 -11.87 38.10 53.08
CA ASP A 133 -10.59 37.54 52.64
C ASP A 133 -10.72 37.17 51.15
N THR A 134 -10.06 37.94 50.28
CA THR A 134 -10.08 37.76 48.82
C THR A 134 -8.68 37.57 48.28
N SER A 135 -7.97 36.61 48.88
CA SER A 135 -6.81 36.01 48.23
C SER A 135 -7.24 35.49 46.85
N PHE A 136 -6.66 36.07 45.79
CA PHE A 136 -6.74 35.56 44.42
C PHE A 136 -5.94 34.26 44.34
N LEU A 137 -6.41 33.22 45.04
CA LEU A 137 -5.77 31.92 45.07
C LEU A 137 -5.66 31.43 43.62
N LEU A 138 -4.44 31.06 43.22
CA LEU A 138 -4.15 30.39 41.96
C LEU A 138 -4.17 28.89 42.23
N PRO A 139 -5.36 28.23 42.21
CA PRO A 139 -5.43 26.79 42.48
C PRO A 139 -4.62 26.02 41.42
N PRO A 140 -4.09 24.83 41.76
CA PRO A 140 -3.49 23.96 40.76
C PRO A 140 -4.55 23.54 39.73
N ALA A 141 -4.15 23.46 38.45
CA ALA A 141 -5.03 22.97 37.40
C ALA A 141 -5.36 21.49 37.61
N SER A 142 -6.59 21.10 37.33
CA SER A 142 -7.03 19.71 37.25
C SER A 142 -8.02 19.53 36.10
N GLU A 143 -8.41 18.30 35.80
CA GLU A 143 -9.38 18.00 34.75
C GLU A 143 -10.74 18.72 34.95
N THR A 144 -11.10 19.05 36.21
CA THR A 144 -12.39 19.67 36.55
C THR A 144 -12.28 21.11 37.02
N ILE A 145 -11.08 21.60 37.38
CA ILE A 145 -10.86 22.93 37.95
C ILE A 145 -9.80 23.66 37.13
N LYS A 146 -10.16 24.87 36.65
CA LYS A 146 -9.20 25.77 36.01
C LYS A 146 -8.18 26.27 37.04
N GLY A 147 -6.90 26.22 36.71
CA GLY A 147 -5.82 26.58 37.61
C GLY A 147 -4.50 26.82 36.89
N VAL A 148 -3.41 26.84 37.66
CA VAL A 148 -2.03 26.95 37.16
C VAL A 148 -1.35 25.58 37.21
N ALA A 149 -0.56 25.25 36.18
CA ALA A 149 0.25 24.03 36.12
C ALA A 149 1.67 24.37 35.67
N GLU A 150 2.64 23.59 36.15
CA GLU A 150 4.03 23.74 35.75
C GLU A 150 4.26 23.17 34.34
N ILE A 151 5.29 23.67 33.65
CA ILE A 151 5.75 23.07 32.39
C ILE A 151 6.60 21.85 32.74
N ALA A 152 6.28 20.68 32.17
CA ALA A 152 7.03 19.44 32.39
C ALA A 152 8.51 19.61 32.03
N THR A 153 9.40 18.94 32.75
CA THR A 153 10.82 18.78 32.38
C THR A 153 10.99 17.77 31.23
N ASP A 154 12.21 17.63 30.70
CA ASP A 154 12.48 16.62 29.66
C ASP A 154 12.37 15.20 30.23
N ASP A 155 12.86 14.95 31.45
CA ASP A 155 12.77 13.65 32.13
C ASP A 155 11.32 13.24 32.41
N GLU A 156 10.47 14.19 32.83
CA GLU A 156 9.05 13.94 33.05
C GLU A 156 8.31 13.64 31.74
N ALA A 157 8.67 14.34 30.66
CA ALA A 157 8.12 14.07 29.33
C ALA A 157 8.57 12.71 28.78
N ASP A 158 9.77 12.25 29.12
CA ASP A 158 10.27 10.91 28.76
C ASP A 158 9.62 9.80 29.58
N ALA A 159 9.34 10.04 30.86
CA ALA A 159 8.64 9.09 31.73
C ALA A 159 7.16 8.92 31.34
N GLY A 160 6.48 10.01 30.96
CA GLY A 160 5.11 9.97 30.45
C GLY A 160 4.04 9.53 31.46
N THR A 161 4.31 9.66 32.76
CA THR A 161 3.42 9.24 33.85
C THR A 161 2.77 10.39 34.63
N ASP A 162 3.10 11.65 34.28
CA ASP A 162 2.70 12.85 35.02
C ASP A 162 1.57 13.61 34.33
N ASP A 163 0.40 13.62 34.96
CA ASP A 163 -0.80 14.36 34.50
C ASP A 163 -0.93 15.76 35.13
N ALA A 164 0.01 16.18 35.99
CA ALA A 164 -0.06 17.48 36.69
C ALA A 164 0.63 18.63 35.93
N ARG A 165 1.35 18.33 34.84
CA ARG A 165 2.21 19.29 34.12
C ARG A 165 1.88 19.40 32.64
N ILE A 166 2.21 20.55 32.05
CA ILE A 166 1.93 20.88 30.65
C ILE A 166 3.17 20.61 29.78
N ILE A 167 2.97 19.90 28.66
CA ILE A 167 4.02 19.71 27.65
C ILE A 167 4.16 20.95 26.76
N SER A 168 5.40 21.34 26.45
CA SER A 168 5.66 22.44 25.51
C SER A 168 5.93 21.92 24.08
N PRO A 169 5.69 22.74 23.03
CA PRO A 169 5.91 22.32 21.64
C PRO A 169 7.32 21.80 21.35
N LYS A 170 8.35 22.38 22.00
CA LYS A 170 9.75 21.92 21.86
C LYS A 170 9.94 20.50 22.39
N LYS A 171 9.32 20.16 23.52
CA LYS A 171 9.42 18.83 24.12
C LYS A 171 8.66 17.79 23.33
N LEU A 172 7.45 18.14 22.87
CA LEU A 172 6.69 17.27 21.97
C LEU A 172 7.47 17.00 20.68
N ARG A 173 8.12 18.02 20.10
CA ARG A 173 8.94 17.83 18.91
C ARG A 173 10.11 16.87 19.15
N ARG A 174 10.80 16.97 20.30
CA ARG A 174 11.89 16.04 20.68
C ARG A 174 11.41 14.58 20.70
N LEU A 175 10.27 14.31 21.33
CA LEU A 175 9.67 12.97 21.39
C LEU A 175 9.27 12.46 20.00
N LEU A 176 8.69 13.33 19.16
CA LEU A 176 8.31 12.99 17.79
C LEU A 176 9.53 12.74 16.90
N ASP A 177 10.62 13.48 17.08
CA ASP A 177 11.88 13.24 16.35
C ASP A 177 12.52 11.91 16.80
N ALA A 178 12.46 11.55 18.09
CA ALA A 178 12.91 10.25 18.59
C ALA A 178 12.06 9.10 18.02
N LEU A 179 10.73 9.27 17.99
CA LEU A 179 9.82 8.31 17.34
C LEU A 179 10.10 8.21 15.84
N HIS A 180 10.37 9.34 15.19
CA HIS A 180 10.72 9.38 13.78
C HIS A 180 11.99 8.55 13.54
N VAL A 181 13.05 8.72 14.34
CA VAL A 181 14.27 7.91 14.24
C VAL A 181 13.97 6.42 14.42
N ILE A 182 13.11 6.01 15.35
CA ILE A 182 12.75 4.58 15.51
C ILE A 182 12.04 4.03 14.27
N ILE A 183 11.23 4.86 13.61
CA ILE A 183 10.46 4.46 12.42
C ILE A 183 11.30 4.59 11.14
N SER A 184 12.24 5.54 11.10
CA SER A 184 13.08 5.87 9.95
C SER A 184 14.48 5.31 10.04
N ASP A 185 14.84 4.58 11.10
CA ASP A 185 16.09 3.82 11.12
C ASP A 185 15.96 2.72 10.06
N GLU A 186 16.59 3.03 8.92
CA GLU A 186 16.63 2.40 7.63
C GLU A 186 17.24 1.00 7.67
N THR A 187 16.61 0.08 8.40
CA THR A 187 16.59 -1.34 8.09
C THR A 187 15.47 -1.93 8.92
N ASP A 188 14.28 -2.02 8.33
CA ASP A 188 13.38 -3.08 8.76
C ASP A 188 14.11 -4.40 8.42
N ALA A 189 14.89 -4.89 9.38
CA ALA A 189 15.74 -6.06 9.23
C ALA A 189 14.88 -7.27 8.83
N ASP A 190 13.59 -7.27 9.21
CA ASP A 190 12.62 -8.25 8.80
C ASP A 190 12.26 -8.11 7.32
N LEU A 191 12.06 -6.88 6.81
CA LEU A 191 11.82 -6.65 5.38
C LEU A 191 13.04 -7.01 4.52
N THR A 192 14.24 -6.70 5.01
CA THR A 192 15.49 -7.07 4.36
C THR A 192 15.71 -8.59 4.38
N ALA A 193 15.45 -9.25 5.50
CA ALA A 193 15.50 -10.70 5.62
C ALA A 193 14.49 -11.38 4.70
N LEU A 194 13.28 -10.82 4.59
CA LEU A 194 12.25 -11.30 3.66
C LEU A 194 12.68 -11.14 2.21
N ALA A 195 13.22 -9.98 1.83
CA ALA A 195 13.74 -9.73 0.48
C ALA A 195 14.86 -10.71 0.13
N ASN A 196 15.85 -10.88 1.03
CA ASN A 196 16.93 -11.85 0.87
C ASN A 196 16.40 -13.29 0.77
N GLY A 197 15.36 -13.63 1.53
CA GLY A 197 14.69 -14.93 1.46
C GLY A 197 14.03 -15.17 0.10
N PHE A 198 13.31 -14.19 -0.43
CA PHE A 198 12.72 -14.27 -1.77
C PHE A 198 13.78 -14.36 -2.86
N ASP A 199 14.83 -13.55 -2.79
CA ASP A 199 15.94 -13.59 -3.76
C ASP A 199 16.65 -14.95 -3.74
N ALA A 200 16.84 -15.55 -2.56
CA ALA A 200 17.41 -16.89 -2.44
C ALA A 200 16.50 -17.96 -3.07
N ILE A 201 15.18 -17.88 -2.87
CA ILE A 201 14.22 -18.80 -3.47
C ILE A 201 14.19 -18.64 -5.00
N ILE A 202 14.18 -17.40 -5.51
CA ILE A 202 14.21 -17.10 -6.95
C ILE A 202 15.52 -17.62 -7.56
N ALA A 203 16.66 -17.37 -6.91
CA ALA A 203 17.95 -17.87 -7.33
C ALA A 203 17.97 -19.41 -7.39
N ALA A 204 17.43 -20.07 -6.36
CA ALA A 204 17.33 -21.53 -6.32
C ALA A 204 16.41 -22.08 -7.43
N LEU A 205 15.31 -21.39 -7.73
CA LEU A 205 14.39 -21.77 -8.81
C LEU A 205 15.05 -21.59 -10.18
N VAL A 206 15.63 -20.42 -10.43
CA VAL A 206 16.28 -20.11 -11.71
C VAL A 206 17.49 -21.01 -11.95
N ALA A 207 18.21 -21.41 -10.90
CA ALA A 207 19.32 -22.36 -11.01
C ALA A 207 18.90 -23.79 -11.41
N ARG A 208 17.60 -24.15 -11.34
CA ARG A 208 17.13 -25.44 -11.85
C ARG A 208 17.19 -25.45 -13.36
N THR A 209 17.65 -26.56 -13.93
CA THR A 209 17.76 -26.73 -15.38
C THR A 209 16.72 -27.71 -15.92
N ILE A 210 16.17 -27.39 -17.09
CA ILE A 210 15.50 -28.32 -17.98
C ILE A 210 16.53 -28.74 -19.02
N THR A 211 16.80 -30.03 -19.14
CA THR A 211 17.83 -30.54 -20.06
C THR A 211 17.23 -31.62 -20.95
N GLY A 212 17.30 -31.39 -22.26
CA GLY A 212 16.97 -32.43 -23.24
C GLY A 212 17.90 -33.63 -23.13
N SER A 213 17.38 -34.84 -23.33
CA SER A 213 18.17 -36.07 -23.41
C SER A 213 17.66 -36.98 -24.53
N GLY A 214 18.52 -37.87 -25.01
CA GLY A 214 18.22 -38.74 -26.14
C GLY A 214 17.98 -37.92 -27.42
N LEU A 215 16.80 -38.08 -28.02
CA LEU A 215 16.40 -37.35 -29.24
C LEU A 215 16.04 -35.87 -28.98
N ALA A 216 15.69 -35.52 -27.75
CA ALA A 216 15.37 -34.15 -27.38
C ALA A 216 16.66 -33.40 -27.03
N THR A 217 16.86 -32.25 -27.66
CA THR A 217 17.99 -31.33 -27.41
C THR A 217 17.47 -29.96 -26.98
N GLY A 218 18.36 -29.12 -26.47
CA GLY A 218 18.02 -27.80 -25.94
C GLY A 218 17.67 -27.83 -24.45
N GLY A 219 16.89 -26.84 -24.02
CA GLY A 219 16.61 -26.56 -22.61
C GLY A 219 17.38 -25.34 -22.10
N GLY A 220 17.78 -25.38 -20.84
CA GLY A 220 18.43 -24.27 -20.13
C GLY A 220 17.97 -24.18 -18.68
N ASP A 221 18.31 -23.10 -18.00
CA ASP A 221 17.89 -22.78 -16.64
C ASP A 221 16.39 -22.37 -16.59
N LEU A 222 15.85 -21.72 -15.55
CA LEU A 222 14.46 -21.20 -15.55
C LEU A 222 14.38 -19.66 -15.68
N SER A 223 15.43 -19.01 -16.20
CA SER A 223 15.47 -17.55 -16.39
C SER A 223 14.52 -17.01 -17.47
N ALA A 224 13.97 -17.86 -18.36
CA ALA A 224 12.94 -17.52 -19.35
C ALA A 224 12.23 -18.80 -19.86
N SER A 225 11.42 -18.69 -20.92
CA SER A 225 10.83 -19.87 -21.57
C SER A 225 11.90 -20.76 -22.21
N ARG A 226 11.73 -22.08 -22.07
CA ARG A 226 12.65 -23.09 -22.61
C ARG A 226 12.09 -23.73 -23.86
N VAL A 227 12.97 -23.96 -24.84
CA VAL A 227 12.64 -24.67 -26.08
C VAL A 227 13.37 -26.00 -26.06
N LEU A 228 12.62 -27.08 -26.29
CA LEU A 228 13.13 -28.41 -26.55
C LEU A 228 12.87 -28.74 -28.01
N SER A 229 13.87 -29.31 -28.66
CA SER A 229 13.84 -29.61 -30.09
C SER A 229 14.11 -31.09 -30.33
N VAL A 230 13.40 -31.67 -31.28
CA VAL A 230 13.72 -32.98 -31.85
C VAL A 230 14.05 -32.75 -33.32
N LEU A 231 15.26 -33.12 -33.73
CA LEU A 231 15.69 -32.95 -35.11
C LEU A 231 14.98 -33.98 -36.00
N ALA A 232 14.39 -33.53 -37.10
CA ALA A 232 13.86 -34.42 -38.12
C ALA A 232 15.02 -34.99 -38.97
N ALA A 233 14.96 -36.28 -39.26
CA ALA A 233 15.83 -36.93 -40.23
C ALA A 233 15.43 -36.49 -41.65
N SER A 234 16.42 -36.32 -42.54
CA SER A 234 16.21 -36.17 -43.98
C SER A 234 16.02 -37.52 -44.67
N ALA A 235 15.57 -37.53 -45.92
CA ALA A 235 15.49 -38.78 -46.71
C ALA A 235 16.87 -39.45 -46.89
N ALA A 236 17.95 -38.66 -46.94
CA ALA A 236 19.31 -39.17 -46.98
C ALA A 236 19.70 -39.85 -45.65
N ASP A 237 19.35 -39.24 -44.52
CA ASP A 237 19.59 -39.83 -43.20
C ASP A 237 18.85 -41.18 -43.05
N VAL A 238 17.60 -41.24 -43.51
CA VAL A 238 16.77 -42.47 -43.52
C VAL A 238 17.36 -43.54 -44.43
N GLY A 239 17.87 -43.14 -45.61
CA GLY A 239 18.52 -44.06 -46.55
C GLY A 239 19.82 -44.64 -46.00
N ALA A 240 20.64 -43.80 -45.36
CA ALA A 240 21.90 -44.22 -44.74
C ALA A 240 21.68 -45.08 -43.49
N GLY A 241 20.68 -44.75 -42.67
CA GLY A 241 20.31 -45.51 -41.47
C GLY A 241 21.34 -45.45 -40.33
N THR A 242 22.23 -44.45 -40.33
CA THR A 242 23.33 -44.33 -39.36
C THR A 242 23.13 -43.24 -38.30
N ALA A 243 22.18 -42.32 -38.50
CA ALA A 243 21.94 -41.21 -37.57
C ALA A 243 21.24 -41.71 -36.28
N THR A 244 21.75 -41.30 -35.12
CA THR A 244 21.21 -41.68 -33.80
C THR A 244 20.53 -40.52 -33.06
N ASP A 245 20.55 -39.32 -33.64
CA ASP A 245 20.18 -38.05 -33.02
C ASP A 245 18.94 -37.40 -33.66
N ARG A 246 18.22 -38.13 -34.53
CA ARG A 246 17.14 -37.59 -35.37
C ARG A 246 15.95 -38.54 -35.49
N ALA A 247 14.75 -37.99 -35.56
CA ALA A 247 13.51 -38.73 -35.72
C ALA A 247 13.08 -38.83 -37.19
N VAL A 248 12.70 -40.03 -37.64
CA VAL A 248 12.12 -40.24 -38.98
C VAL A 248 10.72 -39.63 -39.04
N THR A 249 10.46 -38.84 -40.08
CA THR A 249 9.15 -38.26 -40.37
C THR A 249 8.51 -38.93 -41.59
N PRO A 250 7.17 -38.88 -41.74
CA PRO A 250 6.51 -39.37 -42.95
C PRO A 250 7.07 -38.74 -44.24
N ALA A 251 7.43 -37.46 -44.22
CA ALA A 251 8.04 -36.77 -45.35
C ALA A 251 9.45 -37.30 -45.68
N SER A 252 10.27 -37.57 -44.67
CA SER A 252 11.60 -38.17 -44.88
C SER A 252 11.54 -39.59 -45.43
N LEU A 253 10.52 -40.36 -45.03
CA LEU A 253 10.30 -41.72 -45.53
C LEU A 253 9.68 -41.73 -46.94
N SER A 254 8.73 -40.83 -47.22
CA SER A 254 8.14 -40.70 -48.55
C SER A 254 9.13 -40.09 -49.56
N GLY A 255 10.08 -39.28 -49.09
CA GLY A 255 11.13 -38.65 -49.90
C GLY A 255 12.22 -39.58 -50.42
N LEU A 256 12.22 -40.87 -50.05
CA LEU A 256 13.15 -41.85 -50.64
C LEU A 256 12.94 -42.00 -52.14
N ALA A 257 14.05 -42.05 -52.89
CA ALA A 257 14.08 -42.15 -54.34
C ALA A 257 13.29 -43.40 -54.82
N ARG A 258 12.35 -43.16 -55.73
CA ARG A 258 11.52 -44.21 -56.31
C ARG A 258 10.97 -43.78 -57.67
N SER A 259 10.65 -44.76 -58.51
CA SER A 259 9.81 -44.59 -59.69
C SER A 259 8.79 -45.73 -59.71
N LEU A 260 7.51 -45.40 -59.62
CA LEU A 260 6.43 -46.41 -59.57
C LEU A 260 5.81 -46.69 -60.95
N GLY A 261 6.61 -46.59 -62.00
CA GLY A 261 6.19 -46.90 -63.37
C GLY A 261 6.21 -48.39 -63.70
N GLN A 262 5.84 -48.72 -64.94
CA GLN A 262 5.94 -50.08 -65.48
C GLN A 262 7.37 -50.63 -65.40
N ASN A 263 8.36 -49.77 -65.68
CA ASN A 263 9.77 -49.97 -65.37
C ASN A 263 10.10 -49.04 -64.20
N GLY A 264 10.28 -49.62 -63.03
CA GLY A 264 10.27 -48.88 -61.77
C GLY A 264 11.29 -49.40 -60.78
N TYR A 265 11.50 -48.60 -59.73
CA TYR A 265 12.39 -48.95 -58.65
C TYR A 265 11.93 -48.33 -57.33
N VAL A 266 12.36 -48.94 -56.22
CA VAL A 266 12.31 -48.35 -54.88
C VAL A 266 13.64 -48.56 -54.18
N THR A 267 14.09 -47.55 -53.44
CA THR A 267 15.16 -47.73 -52.45
C THR A 267 14.56 -48.14 -51.10
N LEU A 268 15.22 -49.06 -50.41
CA LEU A 268 14.76 -49.57 -49.12
C LEU A 268 15.50 -48.85 -47.98
N PRO A 269 14.77 -48.24 -47.02
CA PRO A 269 15.37 -47.49 -45.92
C PRO A 269 16.21 -48.39 -45.01
N GLY A 270 17.34 -47.87 -44.50
CA GLY A 270 18.13 -48.53 -43.46
C GLY A 270 18.81 -49.85 -43.89
N LEU A 271 18.82 -50.19 -45.17
CA LEU A 271 19.41 -51.43 -45.70
C LEU A 271 20.70 -51.19 -46.52
N GLY A 272 21.47 -50.14 -46.18
CA GLY A 272 22.78 -49.89 -46.79
C GLY A 272 22.72 -49.62 -48.30
N GLY A 273 21.67 -48.94 -48.77
CA GLY A 273 21.49 -48.58 -50.18
C GLY A 273 20.80 -49.63 -51.04
N LEU A 274 20.20 -50.67 -50.45
CA LEU A 274 19.47 -51.71 -51.20
C LEU A 274 18.35 -51.13 -52.08
N ILE A 275 18.32 -51.56 -53.33
CA ILE A 275 17.39 -51.12 -54.37
C ILE A 275 16.65 -52.34 -54.94
N LEU A 276 15.34 -52.23 -55.05
CA LEU A 276 14.50 -53.14 -55.83
C LEU A 276 14.19 -52.48 -57.16
N GLN A 277 14.40 -53.18 -58.26
CA GLN A 277 14.06 -52.71 -59.59
C GLN A 277 13.19 -53.74 -60.31
N TRP A 278 12.25 -53.28 -61.12
CA TRP A 278 11.42 -54.14 -61.96
C TRP A 278 11.19 -53.49 -63.32
N GLY A 279 10.78 -54.30 -64.28
CA GLY A 279 10.40 -53.76 -65.57
C GLY A 279 9.99 -54.80 -66.57
N ARG A 280 9.74 -54.32 -67.78
CA ARG A 280 9.50 -55.10 -68.99
C ARG A 280 10.53 -54.78 -70.06
N PHE A 281 10.85 -55.77 -70.87
CA PHE A 281 11.71 -55.65 -72.04
C PHE A 281 11.23 -56.59 -73.14
N THR A 282 11.75 -56.44 -74.35
CA THR A 282 11.46 -57.34 -75.46
C THR A 282 12.59 -58.35 -75.60
N ALA A 283 12.26 -59.64 -75.53
CA ALA A 283 13.15 -60.70 -75.96
C ALA A 283 12.89 -60.97 -77.45
N PHE A 284 13.89 -60.73 -78.28
CA PHE A 284 13.83 -60.99 -79.71
C PHE A 284 13.97 -62.49 -80.01
N ALA A 285 13.29 -62.92 -81.07
CA ALA A 285 13.33 -64.30 -81.55
C ALA A 285 14.77 -64.73 -81.92
N ASN A 286 15.13 -65.96 -81.56
CA ASN A 286 16.43 -66.57 -81.91
C ASN A 286 17.66 -65.69 -81.63
N ALA A 287 17.61 -64.88 -80.57
CA ALA A 287 18.60 -63.84 -80.30
C ALA A 287 18.89 -63.63 -78.81
N THR A 288 20.08 -63.08 -78.53
CA THR A 288 20.39 -62.49 -77.23
C THR A 288 19.87 -61.06 -77.19
N SER A 289 19.02 -60.76 -76.21
CA SER A 289 18.42 -59.45 -76.02
C SER A 289 18.85 -58.86 -74.69
N SER A 290 19.17 -57.57 -74.67
CA SER A 290 19.56 -56.87 -73.45
C SER A 290 18.38 -56.13 -72.83
N ALA A 291 18.25 -56.25 -71.52
CA ALA A 291 17.35 -55.46 -70.69
C ALA A 291 18.17 -54.46 -69.87
N VAL A 292 17.68 -53.22 -69.79
CA VAL A 292 18.32 -52.13 -69.02
C VAL A 292 17.50 -51.87 -67.78
N PHE A 293 18.16 -51.72 -66.64
CA PHE A 293 17.51 -51.34 -65.40
C PHE A 293 17.06 -49.88 -65.42
N PRO A 294 15.95 -49.53 -64.74
CA PRO A 294 15.50 -48.14 -64.60
C PRO A 294 16.59 -47.17 -64.13
N ILE A 295 17.45 -47.63 -63.20
CA ILE A 295 18.66 -46.95 -62.77
C ILE A 295 19.84 -47.94 -62.66
N SER A 296 21.07 -47.44 -62.73
CA SER A 296 22.24 -48.28 -62.40
C SER A 296 22.26 -48.58 -60.91
N PHE A 297 22.55 -49.83 -60.55
CA PHE A 297 22.93 -50.17 -59.17
C PHE A 297 24.28 -49.52 -58.84
N PRO A 298 24.38 -48.67 -57.79
CA PRO A 298 25.61 -47.95 -57.48
C PRO A 298 26.86 -48.81 -57.28
N ASN A 299 26.70 -50.02 -56.73
CA ASN A 299 27.79 -50.96 -56.44
C ASN A 299 27.66 -52.25 -57.25
N ALA A 300 26.52 -52.95 -57.18
CA ALA A 300 26.34 -54.23 -57.87
C ALA A 300 24.86 -54.64 -57.98
N CYS A 301 24.53 -55.34 -59.07
CA CYS A 301 23.32 -56.16 -59.11
C CYS A 301 23.62 -57.53 -58.49
N PHE A 302 22.93 -57.87 -57.41
CA PHE A 302 23.11 -59.14 -56.70
C PHE A 302 22.31 -60.28 -57.33
N ALA A 303 21.11 -59.98 -57.84
CA ALA A 303 20.24 -60.98 -58.43
C ALA A 303 19.29 -60.36 -59.44
N VAL A 304 18.99 -61.13 -60.49
CA VAL A 304 17.92 -60.85 -61.45
C VAL A 304 17.10 -62.12 -61.61
N VAL A 305 15.79 -61.96 -61.61
CA VAL A 305 14.84 -62.96 -62.06
C VAL A 305 14.09 -62.38 -63.25
N SER A 306 14.12 -63.08 -64.38
CA SER A 306 13.28 -62.80 -65.54
C SER A 306 12.21 -63.87 -65.61
N ASP A 307 11.01 -63.54 -66.10
CA ASP A 307 10.02 -64.57 -66.40
C ASP A 307 10.54 -65.51 -67.50
N GLY A 308 10.21 -66.79 -67.35
CA GLY A 308 10.33 -67.79 -68.39
C GLY A 308 8.95 -68.34 -68.71
N GLY A 309 8.46 -68.14 -69.94
CA GLY A 309 7.31 -68.88 -70.48
C GLY A 309 6.26 -68.03 -71.19
N VAL A 310 5.74 -68.53 -72.31
CA VAL A 310 4.47 -68.07 -72.90
C VAL A 310 3.40 -69.11 -72.57
N SER A 311 2.18 -68.68 -72.21
CA SER A 311 1.03 -69.59 -72.19
C SER A 311 0.46 -69.70 -73.60
N GLY A 312 0.73 -70.81 -74.29
CA GLY A 312 -0.06 -71.28 -75.44
C GLY A 312 0.50 -70.93 -76.83
N GLY A 313 0.99 -71.96 -77.53
CA GLY A 313 1.35 -71.98 -78.94
C GLY A 313 1.66 -73.42 -79.38
N ALA A 314 1.54 -73.73 -80.67
CA ALA A 314 1.80 -75.07 -81.22
C ALA A 314 3.26 -75.54 -80.99
N ASP A 315 4.16 -74.59 -80.73
CA ASP A 315 5.60 -74.77 -80.56
C ASP A 315 6.03 -74.72 -79.08
N SER A 316 5.23 -75.26 -78.16
CA SER A 316 5.56 -75.42 -76.73
C SER A 316 6.82 -76.28 -76.43
N GLN A 317 7.63 -76.59 -77.46
CA GLN A 317 8.93 -77.25 -77.38
C GLN A 317 10.10 -76.24 -77.32
N ASP A 318 9.88 -74.97 -77.66
CA ASP A 318 10.94 -73.95 -77.60
C ASP A 318 11.13 -73.41 -76.18
N ASN A 319 12.40 -73.32 -75.78
CA ASN A 319 12.77 -72.87 -74.45
C ASN A 319 12.45 -71.37 -74.29
N PRO A 320 11.81 -70.97 -73.18
CA PRO A 320 11.57 -69.55 -72.91
C PRO A 320 12.90 -68.80 -72.74
N PRO A 321 12.89 -67.45 -72.82
CA PRO A 321 14.12 -66.68 -72.64
C PRO A 321 14.86 -67.05 -71.36
N VAL A 322 16.09 -67.52 -71.52
CA VAL A 322 16.95 -67.94 -70.40
C VAL A 322 17.88 -66.79 -70.04
N LEU A 323 17.93 -66.45 -68.76
CA LEU A 323 18.86 -65.46 -68.22
C LEU A 323 20.32 -65.89 -68.47
N VAL A 324 21.09 -65.02 -69.13
CA VAL A 324 22.53 -65.21 -69.28
C VAL A 324 23.20 -64.66 -68.02
N ALA A 325 23.36 -65.50 -66.99
CA ALA A 325 23.82 -65.04 -65.67
C ALA A 325 25.14 -64.25 -65.69
N SER A 326 26.07 -64.59 -66.59
CA SER A 326 27.34 -63.87 -66.75
C SER A 326 27.21 -62.45 -67.32
N SER A 327 26.03 -62.08 -67.82
CA SER A 327 25.74 -60.75 -68.37
C SER A 327 25.19 -59.76 -67.33
N ILE A 328 24.88 -60.22 -66.11
CA ILE A 328 24.35 -59.36 -65.05
C ILE A 328 25.42 -58.32 -64.70
N SER A 329 25.04 -57.06 -64.79
CA SER A 329 25.89 -55.89 -64.53
C SER A 329 25.15 -54.86 -63.69
N GLN A 330 25.79 -53.73 -63.38
CA GLN A 330 25.13 -52.65 -62.66
C GLN A 330 23.99 -52.00 -63.45
N THR A 331 24.03 -52.08 -64.79
CA THR A 331 23.11 -51.34 -65.68
C THR A 331 22.06 -52.24 -66.34
N GLY A 332 22.25 -53.55 -66.35
CA GLY A 332 21.31 -54.47 -66.98
C GLY A 332 21.78 -55.91 -66.99
N PHE A 333 21.08 -56.71 -67.79
CA PHE A 333 21.34 -58.13 -68.02
C PHE A 333 20.89 -58.50 -69.44
N SER A 334 21.22 -59.71 -69.88
CA SER A 334 20.77 -60.25 -71.15
C SER A 334 20.06 -61.59 -70.95
N VAL A 335 19.13 -61.88 -71.86
CA VAL A 335 18.50 -63.20 -72.00
C VAL A 335 18.73 -63.72 -73.40
N PHE A 336 18.80 -65.03 -73.55
CA PHE A 336 18.76 -65.70 -74.85
C PHE A 336 17.39 -66.34 -75.05
N SER A 337 16.72 -66.02 -76.16
CA SER A 337 15.45 -66.64 -76.55
C SER A 337 15.66 -67.58 -77.73
N ALA A 338 15.26 -68.84 -77.58
CA ALA A 338 15.19 -69.81 -78.68
C ALA A 338 13.82 -69.80 -79.36
N ASP A 339 12.85 -69.03 -78.85
CA ASP A 339 11.53 -68.84 -79.44
C ASP A 339 11.66 -68.18 -80.83
N ASP A 340 10.83 -68.64 -81.77
CA ASP A 340 10.72 -68.09 -83.12
C ASP A 340 9.98 -66.76 -83.17
N SER A 341 9.36 -66.36 -82.07
CA SER A 341 8.64 -65.09 -81.93
C SER A 341 9.26 -64.17 -80.88
N SER A 342 9.12 -62.86 -81.10
CA SER A 342 9.53 -61.87 -80.09
C SER A 342 8.44 -61.71 -79.05
N ALA A 343 8.81 -61.70 -77.77
CA ALA A 343 7.86 -61.61 -76.67
C ALA A 343 8.25 -60.53 -75.65
N THR A 344 7.25 -59.88 -75.08
CA THR A 344 7.45 -59.00 -73.91
C THR A 344 7.69 -59.87 -72.68
N ARG A 345 8.78 -59.58 -71.98
CA ARG A 345 9.22 -60.24 -70.74
C ARG A 345 9.25 -59.26 -69.60
N ILE A 346 9.22 -59.77 -68.39
CA ILE A 346 9.30 -59.01 -67.14
C ILE A 346 10.54 -59.42 -66.35
N PHE A 347 11.04 -58.51 -65.53
CA PHE A 347 12.11 -58.82 -64.59
C PHE A 347 11.87 -58.18 -63.23
N PHE A 348 12.52 -58.78 -62.25
CA PHE A 348 12.74 -58.22 -60.93
C PHE A 348 14.23 -58.36 -60.60
N ALA A 349 14.84 -57.30 -60.11
CA ALA A 349 16.26 -57.23 -59.80
C ALA A 349 16.49 -56.62 -58.41
N LEU A 350 17.53 -57.10 -57.76
CA LEU A 350 17.97 -56.69 -56.44
C LEU A 350 19.46 -56.31 -56.51
N GLY A 351 19.83 -55.21 -55.88
CA GLY A 351 21.22 -54.74 -55.83
C GLY A 351 21.36 -53.51 -54.95
N ASN A 352 22.54 -52.91 -54.90
CA ASN A 352 22.81 -51.66 -54.20
C ASN A 352 23.90 -50.85 -54.90
#